data_AF-A0A969B9P8-F1
#
_entry.id   AF-A0A969B9P8-F1
#
_cell.length_a   1.000
_cell.length_b   1.000
_cell.length_c   1.000
_cell.angle_alpha   90.00
_cell.angle_beta   90.00
_cell.angle_gamma   90.00
#
_symmetry.space_group_name_H-M   'P 1'
#
loop_
_entity.id
_entity.type
_entity.pdbx_description
1 polymer ?
#
loop_
_entity_poly.entity_id
_entity_poly.type
_entity_poly.pdbx_seq_one_letter_code
_entity_poly.pdbx_strand_id
1 'polypeptide(L)'
;MAKDKDAIPFRAPEEINQVIHKLGKKYGCPVIGLKSIYEKHSEHGIIGNELITEHLHPNIDGYFILMHAFFEKSILAIDIDSNFNQDVISQQDFKNSYPYTSLDSIVGLMSVMGLKNGFPFKLKPQKDAVLNSYRFQDYIDTLAYRAYSEPSFTIEEAHKKAAEHYKKTKMYLKAAKEYTAVTYINPLNTLAYASAFDMYYKAKEIKMAGQTLLRSLRYQPTYLAMYNLAKINFDKKAYNVAEGYFKSALEKFPKKSNNPDILYYLSVCYHKTGQSQLAADLEKKLKSSFPGFNPTKMSSVIKPVVLSNMQALRYFNQAKEAIKTNSLTMP
;
A
#
# COMPACT_ATOMS: atom_id res chain seq x y z
N MET A 1 -28.40 -3.84 26.90
CA MET A 1 -29.04 -3.47 28.18
C MET A 1 -28.78 -2.02 28.61
N ALA A 2 -27.54 -1.55 28.76
CA ALA A 2 -27.32 -0.13 29.13
C ALA A 2 -27.66 0.85 27.97
N LYS A 3 -27.24 0.54 26.73
CA LYS A 3 -27.50 1.37 25.54
C LYS A 3 -28.98 1.53 25.19
N ASP A 4 -29.80 0.52 25.51
CA ASP A 4 -31.24 0.54 25.21
C ASP A 4 -32.00 1.50 26.15
N LYS A 5 -31.31 2.02 27.17
CA LYS A 5 -31.80 3.04 28.10
C LYS A 5 -31.12 4.39 27.90
N ASP A 6 -30.37 4.58 26.81
CA ASP A 6 -29.78 5.87 26.50
C ASP A 6 -30.90 6.90 26.28
N ALA A 7 -30.88 7.98 27.05
CA ALA A 7 -31.84 9.07 26.89
C ALA A 7 -31.75 9.74 25.51
N ILE A 8 -30.56 9.67 24.88
CA ILE A 8 -30.31 10.09 23.50
C ILE A 8 -29.68 8.90 22.77
N PRO A 9 -30.37 8.27 21.81
CA PRO A 9 -29.95 7.02 21.19
C PRO A 9 -28.88 7.24 20.12
N PHE A 10 -27.67 7.65 20.53
CA PHE A 10 -26.51 7.68 19.64
C PHE A 10 -26.02 6.27 19.26
N ARG A 11 -26.44 5.24 20.00
CA ARG A 11 -26.13 3.83 19.76
C ARG A 11 -27.38 3.10 19.29
N ALA A 12 -27.24 2.24 18.28
CA ALA A 12 -28.35 1.42 17.80
C ALA A 12 -28.84 0.47 18.90
N PRO A 13 -30.16 0.44 19.19
CA PRO A 13 -30.73 -0.46 20.17
C PRO A 13 -30.59 -1.92 19.74
N GLU A 14 -30.67 -2.86 20.68
CA GLU A 14 -30.50 -4.29 20.39
C GLU A 14 -31.52 -4.83 19.38
N GLU A 15 -32.70 -4.22 19.31
CA GLU A 15 -33.73 -4.56 18.33
C GLU A 15 -33.24 -4.44 16.88
N ILE A 16 -32.35 -3.50 16.57
CA ILE A 16 -31.79 -3.36 15.22
C ILE A 16 -30.98 -4.61 14.84
N ASN A 17 -30.17 -5.15 15.75
CA ASN A 17 -29.44 -6.40 15.50
C ASN A 17 -30.42 -7.56 15.24
N GLN A 18 -31.50 -7.65 16.03
CA GLN A 18 -32.52 -8.69 15.85
C GLN A 18 -33.19 -8.59 14.48
N VAL A 19 -33.53 -7.38 14.04
CA VAL A 19 -34.10 -7.13 12.71
C VAL A 19 -33.12 -7.53 11.60
N ILE A 20 -31.84 -7.14 11.70
CA ILE A 20 -30.81 -7.50 10.71
C ILE A 20 -30.68 -9.02 10.60
N HIS A 21 -30.57 -9.74 11.72
CA HIS A 21 -30.46 -11.20 11.72
C HIS A 21 -31.74 -11.88 11.17
N LYS A 22 -32.92 -11.36 11.50
CA LYS A 22 -34.21 -11.85 10.97
C LYS A 22 -34.29 -11.68 9.46
N LEU A 23 -33.93 -10.50 8.94
CA LEU A 23 -33.94 -10.21 7.51
C LEU A 23 -32.87 -11.02 6.77
N GLY A 24 -31.69 -11.17 7.36
CA GLY A 24 -30.63 -12.03 6.82
C GLY A 24 -31.11 -13.46 6.62
N LYS A 25 -31.73 -14.07 7.65
CA LYS A 25 -32.35 -15.40 7.54
C LYS A 25 -33.46 -15.45 6.49
N LYS A 26 -34.32 -14.43 6.44
CA LYS A 26 -35.45 -14.36 5.49
C LYS A 26 -34.98 -14.34 4.03
N TYR A 27 -33.92 -13.61 3.73
CA TYR A 27 -33.43 -13.41 2.37
C TYR A 27 -32.20 -14.26 2.02
N GLY A 28 -31.79 -15.19 2.90
CA GLY A 28 -30.60 -16.01 2.68
C GLY A 28 -29.28 -15.20 2.65
N CYS A 29 -29.27 -14.01 3.25
CA CYS A 29 -28.09 -13.15 3.32
C CYS A 29 -27.30 -13.46 4.60
N PRO A 30 -26.03 -13.85 4.49
CA PRO A 30 -25.18 -14.07 5.66
C PRO A 30 -25.00 -12.77 6.46
N VAL A 31 -25.17 -12.87 7.77
CA VAL A 31 -24.99 -11.75 8.71
C VAL A 31 -23.84 -12.09 9.66
N ILE A 32 -22.92 -11.15 9.83
CA ILE A 32 -21.80 -11.28 10.76
C ILE A 32 -22.28 -10.92 12.17
N GLY A 33 -22.20 -11.86 13.10
CA GLY A 33 -22.51 -11.64 14.52
C GLY A 33 -21.37 -10.91 15.25
N LEU A 34 -20.96 -9.74 14.77
CA LEU A 34 -19.73 -9.06 15.22
C LEU A 34 -19.70 -8.81 16.73
N LYS A 35 -20.85 -8.45 17.33
CA LYS A 35 -20.96 -8.24 18.77
C LYS A 35 -20.45 -9.45 19.56
N SER A 36 -20.95 -10.65 19.24
CA SER A 36 -20.51 -11.88 19.93
C SER A 36 -19.05 -12.20 19.65
N ILE A 37 -18.54 -11.87 18.46
CA ILE A 37 -17.12 -12.04 18.14
C ILE A 37 -16.27 -11.12 19.01
N TYR A 38 -16.63 -9.84 19.12
CA TYR A 38 -15.91 -8.88 19.97
C TYR A 38 -16.00 -9.26 21.45
N GLU A 39 -17.17 -9.63 21.95
CA GLU A 39 -17.33 -10.09 23.35
C GLU A 39 -16.39 -11.26 23.68
N LYS A 40 -16.15 -12.18 22.75
CA LYS A 40 -15.20 -13.29 22.94
C LYS A 40 -13.73 -12.84 22.98
N HIS A 41 -13.41 -11.70 22.37
CA HIS A 41 -12.06 -11.13 22.34
C HIS A 41 -11.85 -10.05 23.41
N SER A 42 -12.86 -9.82 24.26
CA SER A 42 -12.86 -8.81 25.29
C SER A 42 -12.83 -9.43 26.68
N GLU A 43 -12.12 -8.78 27.59
CA GLU A 43 -12.04 -9.22 28.98
C GLU A 43 -13.45 -9.21 29.61
N HIS A 44 -13.80 -10.30 30.29
CA HIS A 44 -15.12 -10.51 30.91
C HIS A 44 -16.33 -10.39 29.95
N GLY A 45 -16.11 -10.43 28.62
CA GLY A 45 -17.18 -10.24 27.64
C GLY A 45 -17.64 -8.80 27.47
N ILE A 46 -16.90 -7.81 27.98
CA ILE A 46 -17.26 -6.39 27.90
C ILE A 46 -16.35 -5.70 26.89
N ILE A 47 -16.92 -5.30 25.76
CA ILE A 47 -16.17 -4.62 24.68
C ILE A 47 -15.60 -3.28 25.19
N GLY A 48 -14.28 -3.20 25.26
CA GLY A 48 -13.56 -2.05 25.80
C GLY A 48 -12.48 -1.50 24.88
N ASN A 49 -11.54 -0.77 25.50
CA ASN A 49 -10.47 -0.04 24.82
C ASN A 49 -9.49 -0.95 24.07
N GLU A 50 -9.51 -2.25 24.38
CA GLU A 50 -8.72 -3.27 23.71
C GLU A 50 -9.15 -3.49 22.25
N LEU A 51 -10.43 -3.23 21.90
CA LEU A 51 -10.93 -3.34 20.52
C LEU A 51 -11.45 -2.02 19.94
N ILE A 52 -11.66 -1.01 20.77
CA ILE A 52 -12.38 0.21 20.43
C ILE A 52 -11.54 1.43 20.85
N THR A 53 -11.51 2.48 20.02
CA THR A 53 -10.72 3.69 20.28
C THR A 53 -11.46 4.68 21.17
N GLU A 54 -12.78 4.78 20.96
CA GLU A 54 -13.73 5.66 21.64
C GLU A 54 -15.13 5.06 21.44
N HIS A 55 -16.22 5.65 21.95
CA HIS A 55 -17.52 4.96 22.05
C HIS A 55 -18.12 4.29 20.78
N LEU A 56 -17.61 4.52 19.56
CA LEU A 56 -18.14 3.97 18.30
C LEU A 56 -17.11 3.27 17.41
N HIS A 57 -15.86 3.74 17.34
CA HIS A 57 -14.91 3.33 16.31
C HIS A 57 -13.95 2.24 16.81
N PRO A 58 -13.81 1.11 16.09
CA PRO A 58 -12.77 0.13 16.37
C PRO A 58 -11.36 0.75 16.38
N ASN A 59 -10.49 0.21 17.22
CA ASN A 59 -9.05 0.44 17.06
C ASN A 59 -8.50 -0.50 15.97
N ILE A 60 -7.19 -0.49 15.76
CA ILE A 60 -6.53 -1.33 14.75
C ILE A 60 -6.91 -2.80 14.95
N ASP A 61 -6.87 -3.30 16.19
CA ASP A 61 -7.12 -4.70 16.52
C ASP A 61 -8.58 -5.07 16.27
N GLY A 62 -9.51 -4.20 16.67
CA GLY A 62 -10.93 -4.35 16.34
C GLY A 62 -11.18 -4.41 14.83
N TYR A 63 -10.55 -3.54 14.03
CA TYR A 63 -10.66 -3.58 12.57
C TYR A 63 -10.13 -4.89 11.98
N PHE A 64 -9.04 -5.44 12.50
CA PHE A 64 -8.52 -6.74 12.05
C PHE A 64 -9.47 -7.91 12.38
N ILE A 65 -10.14 -7.87 13.53
CA ILE A 65 -11.16 -8.88 13.89
C ILE A 65 -12.38 -8.74 12.98
N LEU A 66 -12.88 -7.52 12.76
CA LEU A 66 -14.00 -7.25 11.86
C LEU A 66 -13.71 -7.72 10.43
N MET A 67 -12.54 -7.36 9.89
CA MET A 67 -12.12 -7.77 8.56
C MET A 67 -12.07 -9.29 8.42
N HIS A 68 -11.48 -10.00 9.39
CA HIS A 68 -11.42 -11.45 9.38
C HIS A 68 -12.82 -12.08 9.40
N ALA A 69 -13.67 -11.63 10.33
CA ALA A 69 -15.05 -12.09 10.44
C ALA A 69 -15.85 -11.84 9.16
N PHE A 70 -15.63 -10.69 8.51
CA PHE A 70 -16.25 -10.36 7.23
C PHE A 70 -15.76 -11.26 6.10
N PHE A 71 -14.46 -11.48 6.00
CA PHE A 71 -13.84 -12.32 4.97
C PHE A 71 -14.30 -13.77 5.09
N GLU A 72 -14.26 -14.36 6.28
CA GLU A 72 -14.75 -15.71 6.53
C GLU A 72 -16.22 -15.88 6.16
N LYS A 73 -17.07 -14.93 6.56
CA LYS A 73 -18.50 -14.98 6.22
C LYS A 73 -18.75 -14.78 4.72
N SER A 74 -17.96 -13.96 4.05
CA SER A 74 -18.06 -13.74 2.61
C SER A 74 -17.64 -14.97 1.81
N ILE A 75 -16.54 -15.63 2.20
CA ILE A 75 -16.13 -16.90 1.58
C ILE A 75 -17.19 -17.97 1.76
N LEU A 76 -17.74 -18.15 2.96
CA LEU A 76 -18.77 -19.16 3.20
C LEU A 76 -20.08 -18.88 2.41
N ALA A 77 -20.29 -17.64 1.99
CA ALA A 77 -21.50 -17.21 1.29
C ALA A 77 -21.42 -17.36 -0.22
N ILE A 78 -20.21 -17.21 -0.76
CA ILE A 78 -19.95 -17.38 -2.18
C ILE A 78 -19.53 -18.85 -2.33
N ASP A 79 -20.16 -19.61 -3.20
CA ASP A 79 -19.70 -20.96 -3.57
C ASP A 79 -18.40 -20.81 -4.39
N ILE A 80 -17.35 -20.31 -3.74
CA ILE A 80 -16.04 -20.15 -4.34
C ILE A 80 -15.52 -21.56 -4.51
N ASP A 81 -15.52 -21.97 -5.77
CA ASP A 81 -15.05 -23.24 -6.26
C ASP A 81 -13.82 -23.74 -5.47
N SER A 82 -13.79 -25.04 -5.20
CA SER A 82 -12.76 -25.76 -4.42
C SER A 82 -11.30 -25.53 -4.89
N ASN A 83 -11.13 -24.89 -6.05
CA ASN A 83 -9.87 -24.42 -6.62
C ASN A 83 -9.37 -23.07 -6.07
N PHE A 84 -10.01 -22.48 -5.05
CA PHE A 84 -9.44 -21.34 -4.32
C PHE A 84 -8.17 -21.79 -3.59
N ASN A 85 -7.04 -21.72 -4.29
CA ASN A 85 -5.74 -22.13 -3.79
C ASN A 85 -5.32 -21.16 -2.68
N GLN A 86 -5.53 -21.60 -1.45
CA GLN A 86 -5.36 -20.84 -0.22
C GLN A 86 -3.88 -20.76 0.16
N ASP A 87 -3.14 -19.82 -0.43
CA ASP A 87 -2.05 -19.18 0.32
C ASP A 87 -2.70 -18.31 1.42
N VAL A 88 -3.36 -18.93 2.42
CA VAL A 88 -4.00 -18.22 3.53
C VAL A 88 -2.90 -17.61 4.38
N ILE A 89 -2.73 -16.31 4.22
CA ILE A 89 -1.98 -15.51 5.17
C ILE A 89 -2.78 -15.53 6.48
N SER A 90 -2.14 -15.92 7.59
CA SER A 90 -2.80 -15.87 8.89
C SER A 90 -3.24 -14.44 9.21
N GLN A 91 -4.27 -14.26 10.05
CA GLN A 91 -4.71 -12.91 10.47
C GLN A 91 -3.54 -12.08 11.03
N GLN A 92 -2.64 -12.73 11.80
CA GLN A 92 -1.47 -12.10 12.38
C GLN A 92 -0.44 -11.71 11.32
N ASP A 93 -0.17 -12.57 10.35
CA ASP A 93 0.76 -12.25 9.25
C ASP A 93 0.20 -11.14 8.37
N PHE A 94 -1.11 -11.14 8.13
CA PHE A 94 -1.75 -10.06 7.39
C PHE A 94 -1.61 -8.74 8.13
N LYS A 95 -1.90 -8.73 9.43
CA LYS A 95 -1.69 -7.56 10.31
C LYS A 95 -0.25 -7.06 10.30
N ASN A 96 0.71 -7.97 10.39
CA ASN A 96 2.14 -7.63 10.37
C ASN A 96 2.61 -7.08 9.02
N SER A 97 1.95 -7.48 7.93
CA SER A 97 2.25 -7.05 6.56
C SER A 97 1.47 -5.80 6.12
N TYR A 98 0.37 -5.44 6.82
CA TYR A 98 -0.45 -4.30 6.47
C TYR A 98 0.34 -3.00 6.69
N PRO A 99 0.31 -2.05 5.74
CA PRO A 99 1.23 -0.92 5.75
C PRO A 99 0.70 0.27 6.55
N TYR A 100 0.20 0.00 7.75
CA TYR A 100 0.10 1.04 8.78
C TYR A 100 1.44 1.15 9.49
N THR A 101 1.81 2.35 9.93
CA THR A 101 3.07 2.61 10.62
C THR A 101 2.81 3.26 11.98
N SER A 102 3.87 3.48 12.76
CA SER A 102 3.76 4.22 14.01
C SER A 102 3.22 5.64 13.79
N LEU A 103 3.49 6.24 12.63
CA LEU A 103 2.97 7.56 12.28
C LEU A 103 1.43 7.57 12.31
N ASP A 104 0.78 6.58 11.69
CA ASP A 104 -0.68 6.46 11.67
C ASP A 104 -1.24 6.34 13.09
N SER A 105 -0.65 5.47 13.90
CA SER A 105 -1.07 5.26 15.29
C SER A 105 -0.95 6.52 16.13
N ILE A 106 0.14 7.29 15.98
CA ILE A 106 0.36 8.53 16.74
C ILE A 106 -0.62 9.62 16.28
N VAL A 107 -0.86 9.77 14.97
CA VAL A 107 -1.87 10.70 14.45
C VAL A 107 -3.26 10.36 14.96
N GLY A 108 -3.63 9.07 14.96
CA GLY A 108 -4.88 8.58 15.53
C GLY A 108 -5.00 8.90 17.01
N LEU A 109 -3.96 8.62 17.79
CA LEU A 109 -3.90 8.93 19.22
C LEU A 109 -4.07 10.43 19.49
N MET A 110 -3.33 11.29 18.78
CA MET A 110 -3.45 12.75 18.91
C MET A 110 -4.84 13.25 18.54
N SER A 111 -5.45 12.68 17.50
CA SER A 111 -6.83 13.00 17.09
C SER A 111 -7.83 12.65 18.19
N VAL A 112 -7.70 11.47 18.80
CA VAL A 112 -8.55 11.04 19.92
C VAL A 112 -8.34 11.92 21.15
N MET A 113 -7.10 12.28 21.47
CA MET A 113 -6.79 13.22 22.55
C MET A 113 -7.45 14.59 22.31
N GLY A 114 -7.41 15.08 21.07
CA GLY A 114 -8.08 16.31 20.65
C GLY A 114 -9.60 16.25 20.79
N LEU A 115 -10.22 15.18 20.31
CA LEU A 115 -11.67 14.95 20.40
C LEU A 115 -12.14 14.82 21.86
N LYS A 116 -11.39 14.09 22.69
CA LYS A 116 -11.67 13.93 24.13
C LYS A 116 -11.38 15.18 24.95
N ASN A 117 -10.84 16.23 24.35
CA ASN A 117 -10.69 17.52 25.01
C ASN A 117 -11.96 18.38 24.95
N GLY A 118 -13.05 17.90 24.35
CA GLY A 118 -14.35 18.56 24.34
C GLY A 118 -15.45 17.80 25.08
N PHE A 119 -16.66 18.34 25.02
CA PHE A 119 -17.86 17.62 25.43
C PHE A 119 -17.99 16.32 24.62
N PRO A 120 -18.43 15.19 25.21
CA PRO A 120 -18.92 15.02 26.59
C PRO A 120 -17.84 14.73 27.65
N PHE A 121 -16.56 14.65 27.28
CA PHE A 121 -15.49 14.22 28.18
C PHE A 121 -14.93 15.35 29.06
N LYS A 122 -14.89 16.57 28.54
CA LYS A 122 -14.50 17.78 29.29
C LYS A 122 -15.48 18.91 29.00
N LEU A 123 -16.02 19.53 30.05
CA LEU A 123 -16.92 20.68 29.93
C LEU A 123 -16.20 21.93 29.41
N LYS A 124 -14.93 22.09 29.76
CA LYS A 124 -14.09 23.22 29.33
C LYS A 124 -12.88 22.68 28.59
N PRO A 125 -12.82 22.83 27.25
CA PRO A 125 -11.65 22.45 26.48
C PRO A 125 -10.42 23.22 26.91
N GLN A 126 -9.29 22.51 27.01
CA GLN A 126 -7.99 23.13 27.28
C GLN A 126 -7.34 23.50 25.95
N LYS A 127 -6.82 24.73 25.84
CA LYS A 127 -5.99 25.11 24.70
C LYS A 127 -4.74 24.23 24.67
N ASP A 128 -4.31 23.82 23.47
CA ASP A 128 -3.09 23.05 23.25
C ASP A 128 -3.03 21.72 24.05
N ALA A 129 -4.20 21.12 24.34
CA ALA A 129 -4.30 19.93 25.19
C ALA A 129 -3.43 18.75 24.73
N VAL A 130 -3.30 18.56 23.42
CA VAL A 130 -2.45 17.50 22.86
C VAL A 130 -0.98 17.78 23.15
N LEU A 131 -0.49 19.00 22.89
CA LEU A 131 0.90 19.38 23.20
C LEU A 131 1.22 19.26 24.68
N ASN A 132 0.28 19.62 25.55
CA ASN A 132 0.49 19.59 27.00
C ASN A 132 0.44 18.18 27.60
N SER A 133 -0.20 17.22 26.92
CA SER A 133 -0.43 15.87 27.46
C SER A 133 0.39 14.79 26.77
N TYR A 134 0.81 15.00 25.53
CA TYR A 134 1.57 14.02 24.75
C TYR A 134 3.07 14.20 24.94
N ARG A 135 3.77 13.12 25.30
CA ARG A 135 5.23 13.12 25.44
C ARG A 135 5.89 12.70 24.12
N PHE A 136 6.41 13.69 23.40
CA PHE A 136 7.17 13.48 22.16
C PHE A 136 8.45 12.68 22.41
N GLN A 137 8.66 11.63 21.63
CA GLN A 137 9.82 10.74 21.76
C GLN A 137 10.82 10.93 20.62
N ASP A 138 10.34 11.03 19.38
CA ASP A 138 11.21 11.13 18.22
C ASP A 138 10.64 12.03 17.09
N TYR A 139 11.31 12.00 15.94
CA TYR A 139 10.94 12.80 14.78
C TYR A 139 9.58 12.43 14.18
N ILE A 140 9.16 11.16 14.30
CA ILE A 140 7.86 10.70 13.80
C ILE A 140 6.73 11.35 14.58
N ASP A 141 6.87 11.50 15.89
CA ASP A 141 5.90 12.20 16.73
C ASP A 141 5.71 13.66 16.28
N THR A 142 6.81 14.31 15.89
CA THR A 142 6.77 15.68 15.34
C THR A 142 5.98 15.70 14.02
N LEU A 143 6.25 14.76 13.11
CA LEU A 143 5.51 14.65 11.85
C LEU A 143 4.02 14.36 12.09
N ALA A 144 3.71 13.49 13.05
CA ALA A 144 2.35 13.14 13.44
C ALA A 144 1.60 14.36 13.95
N TYR A 145 2.22 15.13 14.85
CA TYR A 145 1.59 16.34 15.39
C TYR A 145 1.32 17.38 14.31
N ARG A 146 2.25 17.56 13.38
CA ARG A 146 2.03 18.46 12.23
C ARG A 146 0.89 17.96 11.35
N ALA A 147 0.80 16.66 11.09
CA ALA A 147 -0.28 16.09 10.29
C ALA A 147 -1.65 16.24 10.95
N TYR A 148 -1.68 16.20 12.28
CA TYR A 148 -2.86 16.45 13.09
C TYR A 148 -3.25 17.94 13.15
N SER A 149 -2.27 18.84 13.30
CA SER A 149 -2.53 20.25 13.65
C SER A 149 -2.45 21.25 12.49
N GLU A 150 -1.76 20.94 11.40
CA GLU A 150 -1.55 21.83 10.25
C GLU A 150 -2.40 21.36 9.05
N PRO A 151 -3.47 22.07 8.64
CA PRO A 151 -4.33 21.63 7.52
C PRO A 151 -3.61 21.44 6.19
N SER A 152 -2.49 22.14 5.96
CA SER A 152 -1.68 22.03 4.74
C SER A 152 -0.67 20.89 4.78
N PHE A 153 -0.41 20.28 5.94
CA PHE A 153 0.54 19.19 6.12
C PHE A 153 -0.19 17.86 6.12
N THR A 154 -0.41 17.29 4.94
CA THR A 154 -1.20 16.06 4.80
C THR A 154 -0.49 14.85 5.39
N ILE A 155 -1.27 13.83 5.76
CA ILE A 155 -0.72 12.53 6.20
C ILE A 155 0.20 11.90 5.13
N GLU A 156 -0.13 12.09 3.84
CA GLU A 156 0.74 11.64 2.73
C GLU A 156 2.12 12.32 2.77
N GLU A 157 2.17 13.63 3.00
CA GLU A 157 3.45 14.36 3.14
C GLU A 157 4.21 13.92 4.40
N ALA A 158 3.49 13.66 5.51
CA ALA A 158 4.08 13.14 6.73
C ALA A 158 4.78 11.80 6.49
N HIS A 159 4.13 10.83 5.83
CA HIS A 159 4.75 9.56 5.44
C HIS A 159 5.96 9.75 4.53
N LYS A 160 5.89 10.64 3.52
CA LYS A 160 7.04 10.93 2.66
C LYS A 160 8.23 11.47 3.45
N LYS A 161 8.00 12.38 4.41
CA LYS A 161 9.07 12.90 5.27
C LYS A 161 9.61 11.85 6.23
N ALA A 162 8.75 10.99 6.79
CA ALA A 162 9.18 9.85 7.61
C ALA A 162 10.05 8.88 6.80
N ALA A 163 9.64 8.56 5.57
CA ALA A 163 10.40 7.70 4.67
C ALA A 163 11.78 8.28 4.34
N GLU A 164 11.86 9.57 4.02
CA GLU A 164 13.15 10.23 3.75
C GLU A 164 14.04 10.32 5.00
N HIS A 165 13.45 10.52 6.19
CA HIS A 165 14.20 10.44 7.45
C HIS A 165 14.81 9.06 7.66
N TYR A 166 14.01 7.99 7.55
CA TYR A 166 14.49 6.61 7.68
C TYR A 166 15.51 6.22 6.60
N LYS A 167 15.33 6.70 5.38
CA LYS A 167 16.28 6.48 4.28
C LYS A 167 17.63 7.13 4.56
N LYS A 168 17.66 8.35 5.10
CA LYS A 168 18.91 9.04 5.51
C LYS A 168 19.66 8.27 6.58
N THR A 169 18.94 7.65 7.52
CA THR A 169 19.52 6.80 8.57
C THR A 169 19.70 5.33 8.14
N LYS A 170 19.55 5.03 6.84
CA LYS A 170 19.68 3.68 6.24
C LYS A 170 18.73 2.62 6.81
N MET A 171 17.66 3.05 7.49
CA MET A 171 16.57 2.18 7.97
C MET A 171 15.62 1.84 6.82
N TYR A 172 16.13 1.14 5.80
CA TYR A 172 15.43 0.95 4.52
C TYR A 172 14.09 0.26 4.65
N LEU A 173 13.95 -0.74 5.54
CA LEU A 173 12.66 -1.41 5.74
C LEU A 173 11.59 -0.48 6.30
N LYS A 174 11.95 0.39 7.26
CA LYS A 174 11.02 1.41 7.79
C LYS A 174 10.64 2.41 6.69
N ALA A 175 11.62 2.90 5.93
CA ALA A 175 11.37 3.78 4.80
C ALA A 175 10.45 3.14 3.73
N ALA A 176 10.62 1.85 3.46
CA ALA A 176 9.77 1.11 2.54
C ALA A 176 8.32 1.02 3.02
N LYS A 177 8.10 0.78 4.31
CA LYS A 177 6.75 0.75 4.91
C LYS A 177 6.06 2.12 4.80
N GLU A 178 6.77 3.21 5.09
CA GLU A 178 6.23 4.58 4.95
C GLU A 178 5.85 4.89 3.49
N TYR A 179 6.71 4.56 2.53
CA TYR A 179 6.36 4.71 1.11
C TYR A 179 5.20 3.80 0.69
N THR A 180 5.07 2.62 1.28
CA THR A 180 3.96 1.71 1.03
C THR A 180 2.66 2.29 1.58
N ALA A 181 2.66 2.92 2.75
CA ALA A 181 1.49 3.63 3.29
C ALA A 181 0.97 4.69 2.31
N VAL A 182 1.88 5.48 1.70
CA VAL A 182 1.54 6.44 0.63
C VAL A 182 0.81 5.77 -0.54
N THR A 183 1.20 4.55 -0.94
CA THR A 183 0.50 3.83 -2.02
C THR A 183 -0.90 3.34 -1.64
N TYR A 184 -1.20 3.21 -0.35
CA TYR A 184 -2.56 2.89 0.13
C TYR A 184 -3.43 4.15 0.24
N ILE A 185 -2.83 5.28 0.61
CA ILE A 185 -3.50 6.58 0.62
C ILE A 185 -3.82 7.04 -0.80
N ASN A 186 -2.84 6.94 -1.71
CA ASN A 186 -2.97 7.34 -3.11
C ASN A 186 -2.46 6.23 -4.05
N PRO A 187 -3.33 5.28 -4.44
CA PRO A 187 -2.94 4.16 -5.27
C PRO A 187 -2.48 4.52 -6.70
N LEU A 188 -2.74 5.74 -7.17
CA LEU A 188 -2.30 6.22 -8.49
C LEU A 188 -0.89 6.84 -8.45
N ASN A 189 -0.30 7.04 -7.27
CA ASN A 189 1.03 7.61 -7.13
C ASN A 189 2.13 6.59 -7.48
N THR A 190 2.41 6.42 -8.77
CA THR A 190 3.43 5.49 -9.28
C THR A 190 4.84 5.76 -8.76
N LEU A 191 5.17 7.00 -8.42
CA LEU A 191 6.45 7.35 -7.80
C LEU A 191 6.59 6.75 -6.40
N ALA A 192 5.51 6.72 -5.61
CA ALA A 192 5.54 6.09 -4.28
C ALA A 192 5.83 4.59 -4.37
N TYR A 193 5.26 3.88 -5.35
CA TYR A 193 5.59 2.47 -5.60
C TYR A 193 7.07 2.29 -5.97
N ALA A 194 7.61 3.15 -6.82
CA ALA A 194 9.01 3.06 -7.23
C ALA A 194 9.96 3.36 -6.05
N SER A 195 9.60 4.31 -5.19
CA SER A 195 10.34 4.61 -3.95
C SER A 195 10.27 3.46 -2.94
N ALA A 196 9.08 2.90 -2.71
CA ALA A 196 8.91 1.71 -1.87
C ALA A 196 9.74 0.53 -2.39
N PHE A 197 9.72 0.30 -3.71
CA PHE A 197 10.53 -0.72 -4.37
C PHE A 197 12.04 -0.51 -4.12
N ASP A 198 12.58 0.69 -4.35
CA ASP A 198 14.01 0.97 -4.11
C ASP A 198 14.39 0.73 -2.64
N MET A 199 13.50 1.08 -1.70
CA MET A 199 13.73 0.85 -0.27
C MET A 199 13.67 -0.64 0.09
N TYR A 200 12.66 -1.39 -0.35
CA TYR A 200 12.60 -2.84 -0.13
C TYR A 200 13.80 -3.57 -0.77
N TYR A 201 14.20 -3.15 -1.96
CA TYR A 201 15.36 -3.73 -2.64
C TYR A 201 16.65 -3.50 -1.85
N LYS A 202 16.88 -2.28 -1.35
CA LYS A 202 18.02 -1.97 -0.47
C LYS A 202 17.97 -2.69 0.88
N ALA A 203 16.76 -2.95 1.39
CA ALA A 203 16.55 -3.78 2.57
C ALA A 203 16.76 -5.29 2.31
N LYS A 204 17.04 -5.70 1.05
CA LYS A 204 17.12 -7.10 0.59
C LYS A 204 15.78 -7.87 0.69
N GLU A 205 14.67 -7.14 0.84
CA GLU A 205 13.31 -7.68 0.85
C GLU A 205 12.79 -7.86 -0.59
N ILE A 206 13.43 -8.75 -1.36
CA ILE A 206 13.19 -8.89 -2.80
C ILE A 206 11.75 -9.34 -3.10
N LYS A 207 11.14 -10.16 -2.23
CA LYS A 207 9.74 -10.58 -2.36
C LYS A 207 8.81 -9.37 -2.28
N MET A 208 8.97 -8.53 -1.26
CA MET A 208 8.17 -7.31 -1.08
C MET A 208 8.41 -6.32 -2.22
N ALA A 209 9.65 -6.12 -2.63
CA ALA A 209 10.01 -5.26 -3.76
C ALA A 209 9.26 -5.68 -5.04
N GLY A 210 9.25 -6.97 -5.37
CA GLY A 210 8.49 -7.49 -6.50
C GLY A 210 6.98 -7.29 -6.36
N GLN A 211 6.41 -7.58 -5.19
CA GLN A 211 4.98 -7.38 -4.93
C GLN A 211 4.55 -5.92 -5.05
N THR A 212 5.39 -4.97 -4.60
CA THR A 212 5.16 -3.53 -4.79
C THR A 212 5.04 -3.17 -6.27
N LEU A 213 5.92 -3.70 -7.12
CA LEU A 213 5.88 -3.44 -8.56
C LEU A 213 4.67 -4.11 -9.23
N LEU A 214 4.34 -5.35 -8.85
CA LEU A 214 3.13 -6.02 -9.35
C LEU A 214 1.87 -5.22 -9.02
N ARG A 215 1.78 -4.68 -7.80
CA ARG A 215 0.65 -3.84 -7.39
C ARG A 215 0.60 -2.53 -8.16
N SER A 216 1.75 -1.92 -8.48
CA SER A 216 1.76 -0.68 -9.28
C SER A 216 1.23 -0.89 -10.69
N LEU A 217 1.53 -2.03 -11.31
CA LEU A 217 1.06 -2.40 -12.66
C LEU A 217 -0.46 -2.56 -12.76
N ARG A 218 -1.17 -2.81 -11.63
CA ARG A 218 -2.64 -2.84 -11.60
C ARG A 218 -3.28 -1.48 -11.89
N TYR A 219 -2.55 -0.40 -11.60
CA TYR A 219 -3.04 0.98 -11.78
C TYR A 219 -2.47 1.60 -13.04
N GLN A 220 -1.17 1.46 -13.25
CA GLN A 220 -0.52 2.03 -14.42
C GLN A 220 0.68 1.17 -14.85
N PRO A 221 0.70 0.67 -16.09
CA PRO A 221 1.90 0.11 -16.68
C PRO A 221 3.02 1.14 -16.66
N THR A 222 4.19 0.78 -16.13
CA THR A 222 5.38 1.64 -16.17
C THR A 222 6.59 0.85 -16.63
N TYR A 223 7.46 1.50 -17.41
CA TYR A 223 8.72 0.88 -17.86
C TYR A 223 9.55 0.41 -16.68
N LEU A 224 9.65 1.22 -15.61
CA LEU A 224 10.41 0.89 -14.41
C LEU A 224 9.89 -0.40 -13.75
N ALA A 225 8.58 -0.53 -13.57
CA ALA A 225 8.01 -1.71 -12.93
C ALA A 225 8.23 -2.97 -13.78
N MET A 226 7.94 -2.91 -15.08
CA MET A 226 8.14 -4.07 -15.98
C MET A 226 9.61 -4.46 -16.08
N TYR A 227 10.52 -3.49 -16.26
CA TYR A 227 11.95 -3.75 -16.34
C TYR A 227 12.48 -4.39 -15.04
N ASN A 228 12.13 -3.83 -13.87
CA ASN A 228 12.64 -4.34 -12.61
C ASN A 228 12.02 -5.70 -12.23
N LEU A 229 10.76 -5.96 -12.60
CA LEU A 229 10.16 -7.30 -12.48
C LEU A 229 10.86 -8.30 -13.40
N ALA A 230 11.18 -7.92 -14.64
CA ALA A 230 11.96 -8.76 -15.53
C ALA A 230 13.33 -9.09 -14.91
N LYS A 231 14.02 -8.11 -14.34
CA LYS A 231 15.29 -8.29 -13.65
C LYS A 231 15.19 -9.23 -12.44
N ILE A 232 14.20 -9.05 -11.57
CA ILE A 232 13.98 -9.95 -10.42
C ILE A 232 13.80 -11.40 -10.90
N ASN A 233 13.01 -11.61 -11.96
CA ASN A 233 12.79 -12.96 -12.50
C ASN A 233 14.04 -13.51 -13.21
N PHE A 234 14.79 -12.66 -13.89
CA PHE A 234 16.07 -13.00 -14.51
C PHE A 234 17.06 -13.50 -13.47
N ASP A 235 17.20 -12.78 -12.35
CA ASP A 235 18.12 -13.15 -11.26
C ASP A 235 17.67 -14.45 -10.57
N LYS A 236 16.36 -14.75 -10.57
CA LYS A 236 15.78 -16.04 -10.14
C LYS A 236 15.90 -17.16 -11.18
N LYS A 237 16.55 -16.90 -12.33
CA LYS A 237 16.65 -17.83 -13.48
C LYS A 237 15.32 -18.22 -14.11
N ALA A 238 14.25 -17.48 -13.84
CA ALA A 238 12.95 -17.65 -14.47
C ALA A 238 12.93 -16.94 -15.83
N TYR A 239 13.76 -17.40 -16.77
CA TYR A 239 14.05 -16.71 -18.02
C TYR A 239 12.81 -16.50 -18.90
N ASN A 240 11.89 -17.47 -18.97
CA ASN A 240 10.61 -17.32 -19.69
C ASN A 240 9.77 -16.16 -19.13
N VAL A 241 9.71 -16.01 -17.81
CA VAL A 241 8.95 -14.94 -17.15
C VAL A 241 9.65 -13.59 -17.34
N ALA A 242 10.97 -13.55 -17.22
CA ALA A 242 11.77 -12.36 -17.45
C ALA A 242 11.63 -11.85 -18.89
N GLU A 243 11.69 -12.75 -19.88
CA GLU A 243 11.47 -12.46 -21.29
C GLU A 243 10.11 -11.79 -21.51
N GLY A 244 9.04 -12.35 -20.94
CA GLY A 244 7.69 -11.78 -21.04
C GLY A 244 7.64 -10.32 -20.57
N TYR A 245 8.18 -10.03 -19.38
CA TYR A 245 8.21 -8.66 -18.87
C TYR A 245 9.08 -7.71 -19.69
N PHE A 246 10.26 -8.15 -20.16
CA PHE A 246 11.11 -7.32 -21.03
C PHE A 246 10.40 -7.00 -22.36
N LYS A 247 9.74 -7.97 -22.98
CA LYS A 247 8.96 -7.76 -24.21
C LYS A 247 7.81 -6.79 -23.98
N SER A 248 7.02 -6.98 -22.92
CA SER A 248 5.94 -6.04 -22.57
C SER A 248 6.45 -4.62 -22.29
N ALA A 249 7.63 -4.49 -21.66
CA ALA A 249 8.25 -3.19 -21.44
C ALA A 249 8.61 -2.50 -22.76
N LEU A 250 9.14 -3.24 -23.73
CA LEU A 250 9.51 -2.69 -25.04
C LEU A 250 8.30 -2.36 -25.92
N GLU A 251 7.28 -3.20 -25.89
CA GLU A 251 6.03 -2.99 -26.62
C GLU A 251 5.30 -1.72 -26.15
N LYS A 252 5.15 -1.55 -24.83
CA LYS A 252 4.45 -0.39 -24.26
C LYS A 252 5.30 0.88 -24.23
N PHE A 253 6.62 0.74 -24.21
CA PHE A 253 7.56 1.87 -24.16
C PHE A 253 8.60 1.77 -25.28
N PRO A 254 8.19 1.88 -26.56
CA PRO A 254 9.07 1.65 -27.70
C PRO A 254 10.25 2.64 -27.76
N LYS A 255 10.10 3.84 -27.19
CA LYS A 255 11.20 4.81 -27.02
C LYS A 255 12.34 4.30 -26.14
N LYS A 256 12.13 3.25 -25.35
CA LYS A 256 13.14 2.59 -24.50
C LYS A 256 13.79 1.37 -25.17
N SER A 257 13.39 1.02 -26.40
CA SER A 257 13.89 -0.15 -27.15
C SER A 257 15.36 -0.10 -27.54
N ASN A 258 15.96 1.10 -27.57
CA ASN A 258 17.38 1.27 -27.78
C ASN A 258 18.11 1.50 -26.45
N ASN A 259 17.91 0.60 -25.49
CA ASN A 259 18.61 0.59 -24.20
C ASN A 259 19.54 -0.65 -24.16
N PRO A 260 20.84 -0.48 -23.92
CA PRO A 260 21.79 -1.59 -24.01
C PRO A 260 21.55 -2.66 -22.93
N ASP A 261 21.07 -2.30 -21.75
CA ASP A 261 20.81 -3.25 -20.66
C ASP A 261 19.67 -4.21 -21.02
N ILE A 262 18.54 -3.70 -21.52
CA ILE A 262 17.41 -4.56 -21.90
C ILE A 262 17.74 -5.43 -23.11
N LEU A 263 18.51 -4.91 -24.08
CA LEU A 263 18.98 -5.70 -25.22
C LEU A 263 19.85 -6.87 -24.76
N TYR A 264 20.77 -6.63 -23.84
CA TYR A 264 21.61 -7.66 -23.25
C TYR A 264 20.81 -8.68 -22.44
N TYR A 265 19.96 -8.24 -21.49
CA TYR A 265 19.21 -9.18 -20.66
C TYR A 265 18.21 -10.01 -21.48
N LEU A 266 17.58 -9.41 -22.49
CA LEU A 266 16.67 -10.12 -23.38
C LEU A 266 17.42 -11.10 -24.30
N SER A 267 18.62 -10.77 -24.80
CA SER A 267 19.42 -11.73 -25.57
C SER A 267 19.81 -12.95 -24.73
N VAL A 268 20.19 -12.73 -23.45
CA VAL A 268 20.47 -13.83 -22.53
C VAL A 268 19.20 -14.65 -22.25
N CYS A 269 18.04 -14.02 -22.09
CA CYS A 269 16.77 -14.76 -21.98
C CYS A 269 16.56 -15.65 -23.20
N TYR A 270 16.68 -15.11 -24.42
CA TYR A 270 16.51 -15.88 -25.64
C TYR A 270 17.48 -17.06 -25.77
N HIS A 271 18.75 -16.89 -25.40
CA HIS A 271 19.68 -18.03 -25.34
C HIS A 271 19.21 -19.11 -24.37
N LYS A 272 18.73 -18.71 -23.18
CA LYS A 272 18.28 -19.65 -22.14
C LYS A 272 16.93 -20.29 -22.46
N THR A 273 16.13 -19.69 -23.32
CA THR A 273 14.82 -20.21 -23.76
C THR A 273 14.87 -20.88 -25.13
N GLY A 274 16.05 -21.06 -25.72
CA GLY A 274 16.25 -21.79 -26.99
C GLY A 274 15.97 -20.97 -28.26
N GLN A 275 15.78 -19.66 -28.14
CA GLN A 275 15.47 -18.74 -29.23
C GLN A 275 16.75 -18.15 -29.85
N SER A 276 17.65 -19.01 -30.34
CA SER A 276 19.02 -18.64 -30.73
C SER A 276 19.10 -17.56 -31.81
N GLN A 277 18.19 -17.55 -32.79
CA GLN A 277 18.19 -16.54 -33.85
C GLN A 277 17.89 -15.14 -33.28
N LEU A 278 16.87 -15.03 -32.44
CA LEU A 278 16.51 -13.76 -31.80
C LEU A 278 17.60 -13.25 -30.85
N ALA A 279 18.30 -14.16 -30.17
CA ALA A 279 19.46 -13.81 -29.36
C ALA A 279 20.57 -13.19 -30.21
N ALA A 280 20.93 -13.83 -31.33
CA ALA A 280 21.96 -13.35 -32.24
C ALA A 280 21.62 -11.99 -32.85
N ASP A 281 20.36 -11.77 -33.21
CA ASP A 281 19.89 -10.49 -33.76
C ASP A 281 20.02 -9.35 -32.74
N LEU A 282 19.66 -9.61 -31.47
CA LEU A 282 19.82 -8.64 -30.39
C LEU A 282 21.28 -8.36 -30.06
N GLU A 283 22.15 -9.37 -30.06
CA GLU A 283 23.59 -9.20 -29.83
C GLU A 283 24.25 -8.39 -30.95
N LYS A 284 23.87 -8.66 -32.20
CA LYS A 284 24.32 -7.86 -33.36
C LYS A 284 23.91 -6.41 -33.19
N LYS A 285 22.65 -6.15 -32.83
CA LYS A 285 22.14 -4.80 -32.56
C LYS A 285 22.87 -4.12 -31.41
N LEU A 286 23.09 -4.83 -30.31
CA LEU A 286 23.83 -4.33 -29.15
C LEU A 286 25.26 -3.93 -29.53
N LYS A 287 25.97 -4.79 -30.28
CA LYS A 287 27.34 -4.51 -30.74
C LYS A 287 27.40 -3.34 -31.72
N SER A 288 26.43 -3.23 -32.65
CA SER A 288 26.41 -2.13 -33.62
C SER A 288 26.04 -0.79 -33.01
N SER A 289 25.09 -0.77 -32.08
CA SER A 289 24.58 0.48 -31.48
C SER A 289 25.36 0.91 -30.25
N PHE A 290 26.05 -0.01 -29.56
CA PHE A 290 26.77 0.23 -28.31
C PHE A 290 28.11 -0.54 -28.26
N PRO A 291 29.08 -0.22 -29.15
CA PRO A 291 30.31 -1.00 -29.31
C PRO A 291 31.22 -1.05 -28.07
N GLY A 292 31.05 -0.14 -27.10
CA GLY A 292 31.78 -0.13 -25.82
C GLY A 292 30.99 -0.70 -24.63
N PHE A 293 29.85 -1.35 -24.87
CA PHE A 293 29.02 -1.87 -23.79
C PHE A 293 29.73 -2.98 -23.00
N ASN A 294 29.75 -2.86 -21.67
CA ASN A 294 30.34 -3.84 -20.76
C ASN A 294 29.29 -4.31 -19.74
N PRO A 295 28.82 -5.57 -19.83
CA PRO A 295 27.82 -6.13 -18.93
C PRO A 295 28.20 -6.06 -17.44
N THR A 296 29.50 -6.08 -17.10
CA THR A 296 29.96 -6.12 -15.70
C THR A 296 29.79 -4.79 -14.97
N LYS A 297 29.53 -3.69 -15.70
CA LYS A 297 29.30 -2.35 -15.13
C LYS A 297 27.82 -1.99 -14.98
N MET A 298 26.91 -2.90 -15.32
CA MET A 298 25.46 -2.64 -15.25
C MET A 298 24.99 -2.54 -13.79
N SER A 299 24.10 -1.58 -13.52
CA SER A 299 23.39 -1.53 -12.25
C SER A 299 22.38 -2.68 -12.18
N SER A 300 22.24 -3.30 -11.01
CA SER A 300 21.34 -4.44 -10.84
C SER A 300 19.86 -4.09 -11.01
N VAL A 301 19.48 -2.81 -10.93
CA VAL A 301 18.08 -2.33 -10.94
C VAL A 301 18.01 -0.90 -11.48
N ILE A 302 16.96 -0.56 -12.24
CA ILE A 302 16.67 0.83 -12.59
C ILE A 302 16.04 1.53 -11.40
N LYS A 303 16.73 2.54 -10.87
CA LYS A 303 16.22 3.38 -9.79
C LYS A 303 15.19 4.38 -10.31
N PRO A 304 14.16 4.73 -9.51
CA PRO A 304 13.31 5.87 -9.83
C PRO A 304 14.17 7.12 -9.93
N VAL A 305 13.98 7.87 -11.02
CA VAL A 305 14.40 9.27 -11.04
C VAL A 305 13.40 10.01 -10.17
N VAL A 306 13.82 10.45 -8.98
CA VAL A 306 13.04 11.39 -8.16
C VAL A 306 13.06 12.70 -8.91
N LEU A 307 12.05 12.92 -9.74
CA LEU A 307 11.79 14.20 -10.35
C LEU A 307 11.51 15.18 -9.20
N SER A 308 12.16 16.35 -9.20
CA SER A 308 11.87 17.37 -8.20
C SER A 308 10.37 17.71 -8.24
N ASN A 309 9.79 18.15 -7.12
CA ASN A 309 8.35 18.47 -7.03
C ASN A 309 7.84 19.36 -8.19
N MET A 310 8.70 20.20 -8.78
CA MET A 310 8.40 21.00 -9.97
C MET A 310 8.10 20.18 -11.23
N GLN A 311 8.82 19.08 -11.45
CA GLN A 311 8.64 18.22 -12.63
C GLN A 311 7.43 17.29 -12.47
N ALA A 312 7.19 16.77 -11.26
CA ALA A 312 5.97 16.02 -10.95
C ALA A 312 4.71 16.90 -11.09
N LEU A 313 4.77 18.16 -10.63
CA LEU A 313 3.71 19.16 -10.82
C LEU A 313 3.49 19.48 -12.30
N ARG A 314 4.57 19.52 -13.11
CA ARG A 314 4.48 19.69 -14.56
C ARG A 314 3.73 18.54 -15.24
N TYR A 315 4.02 17.29 -14.86
CA TYR A 315 3.30 16.12 -15.40
C TYR A 315 1.84 16.07 -14.94
N PHE A 316 1.57 16.41 -13.68
CA PHE A 316 0.20 16.51 -13.16
C PHE A 316 -0.61 17.60 -13.90
N ASN A 317 0.00 18.77 -14.13
CA ASN A 317 -0.64 19.85 -14.90
C ASN A 317 -0.83 19.49 -16.38
N GLN A 318 0.11 18.77 -17.00
CA GLN A 318 -0.04 18.25 -18.36
C GLN A 318 -1.18 17.23 -18.47
N ALA A 319 -1.32 16.33 -17.48
CA ALA A 319 -2.43 15.39 -17.43
C ALA A 319 -3.79 16.10 -17.21
N LYS A 320 -3.82 17.13 -16.36
CA LYS A 320 -5.01 17.94 -16.09
C LYS A 320 -5.47 18.75 -17.31
N GLU A 321 -4.53 19.29 -18.09
CA GLU A 321 -4.84 19.98 -19.34
C GLU A 321 -5.28 19.01 -20.45
N ALA A 322 -4.67 17.82 -20.55
CA ALA A 322 -5.09 16.78 -21.50
C ALA A 322 -6.53 16.27 -21.25
N ILE A 323 -6.99 16.28 -19.99
CA ILE A 323 -8.37 15.93 -19.62
C ILE A 323 -9.36 17.04 -20.01
N LYS A 324 -8.94 18.31 -19.94
CA LYS A 324 -9.79 19.45 -20.33
C LYS A 324 -9.99 19.57 -21.84
N THR A 325 -9.02 19.19 -22.65
CA THR A 325 -9.06 19.41 -24.11
C THR A 325 -9.81 18.32 -24.89
N ASN A 326 -10.37 17.31 -24.22
CA ASN A 326 -11.23 16.27 -24.79
C ASN A 326 -10.80 15.75 -26.18
N SER A 327 -9.51 15.46 -26.35
CA SER A 327 -8.97 14.77 -27.51
C SER A 327 -8.51 13.38 -27.10
N LEU A 328 -9.46 12.57 -26.64
CA LEU A 328 -9.37 11.10 -26.67
C LEU A 328 -10.11 10.62 -27.92
N THR A 329 -9.51 10.82 -29.10
CA THR A 329 -9.63 9.77 -30.11
C THR A 329 -8.64 8.69 -29.69
N MET A 330 -9.15 7.65 -29.04
CA MET A 330 -8.36 6.44 -28.81
C MET A 330 -8.02 5.81 -30.16
N PRO A 331 -6.76 5.38 -30.37
CA PRO A 331 -6.47 4.03 -30.80
C PRO A 331 -6.42 3.09 -29.59
#